data_AF-A0A957AR29-F1
#
_entry.id   AF-A0A957AR29-F1
#
_cell.length_a   1.000
_cell.length_b   1.000
_cell.length_c   1.000
_cell.angle_alpha   90.00
_cell.angle_beta   90.00
_cell.angle_gamma   90.00
#
_symmetry.space_group_name_H-M   'P 1'
#
loop_
_entity.id
_entity.type
_entity.pdbx_description
1 polymer ?
#
loop_
_entity_poly.entity_id
_entity_poly.type
_entity_poly.pdbx_seq_one_letter_code
_entity_poly.pdbx_strand_id
1 'polypeptide(L)'
;MIQVRIAQPDDNHVALWERHPAHPDGEIFLFGPGTFDVARTPAVEARLRNGSLVMVEPTAAPAPVDKLKPVAADFEQGIEKVEAAPRRKKPAPARNKGGL
;
A
#
# COMPACT_ATOMS: atom_id res chain seq x y z
N MET A 1 -11.03 17.37 12.86
CA MET A 1 -10.79 17.09 11.43
C MET A 1 -11.53 15.83 11.07
N ILE A 2 -11.97 15.72 9.82
CA ILE A 2 -12.57 14.50 9.28
C ILE A 2 -11.80 14.08 8.02
N GLN A 3 -11.72 12.78 7.79
CA GLN A 3 -11.17 12.25 6.55
C GLN A 3 -12.29 12.02 5.55
N VAL A 4 -12.07 12.48 4.32
CA VAL A 4 -13.01 12.34 3.21
C VAL A 4 -12.29 11.82 1.97
N ARG A 5 -13.02 11.11 1.11
CA ARG A 5 -12.60 10.76 -0.25
C ARG A 5 -13.64 11.26 -1.26
N ILE A 6 -13.20 11.48 -2.49
CA ILE A 6 -14.11 11.80 -3.62
C ILE A 6 -14.87 10.53 -4.00
N ALA A 7 -16.18 10.64 -4.23
CA ALA A 7 -17.02 9.49 -4.56
C ALA A 7 -16.70 8.89 -5.95
N GLN A 8 -16.37 9.76 -6.91
CA GLN A 8 -15.99 9.41 -8.28
C GLN A 8 -14.63 10.05 -8.60
N PRO A 9 -13.52 9.46 -8.13
CA PRO A 9 -12.19 10.05 -8.29
C PRO A 9 -11.65 9.99 -9.73
N ASP A 10 -12.22 9.13 -10.57
CA ASP A 10 -11.84 8.97 -11.98
C ASP A 10 -12.42 10.05 -12.88
N ASP A 11 -13.46 10.75 -12.42
CA ASP A 11 -13.92 11.92 -13.12
C ASP A 11 -12.90 13.05 -12.92
N ASN A 12 -12.43 13.60 -14.03
CA ASN A 12 -11.39 14.63 -14.09
C ASN A 12 -11.92 16.02 -13.63
N HIS A 13 -12.71 16.07 -12.55
CA HIS A 13 -13.31 17.27 -11.99
C HIS A 13 -12.84 17.55 -10.56
N VAL A 14 -12.84 18.83 -10.19
CA VAL A 14 -12.57 19.27 -8.82
C VAL A 14 -13.83 19.05 -7.99
N ALA A 15 -13.78 18.16 -7.00
CA ALA A 15 -14.94 17.85 -6.17
C ALA A 15 -15.25 18.95 -5.14
N LEU A 16 -14.20 19.63 -4.65
CA LEU A 16 -14.33 20.76 -3.74
C LEU A 16 -13.08 21.63 -3.77
N TRP A 17 -13.28 22.96 -3.82
CA TRP A 17 -12.26 23.94 -3.48
C TRP A 17 -12.86 24.94 -2.49
N GLU A 18 -12.18 25.18 -1.38
CA GLU A 18 -12.61 26.11 -0.34
C GLU A 18 -11.39 26.71 0.38
N ARG A 19 -11.45 28.00 0.70
CA ARG A 19 -10.50 28.65 1.62
C ARG A 19 -11.21 28.90 2.95
N HIS A 20 -10.70 28.31 4.03
CA HIS A 20 -11.28 28.46 5.37
C HIS A 20 -10.20 28.29 6.45
N PRO A 21 -10.12 29.17 7.47
CA PRO A 21 -9.05 29.15 8.47
C PRO A 21 -9.02 27.90 9.37
N ALA A 22 -10.12 27.13 9.41
CA ALA A 22 -10.17 25.87 10.15
C ALA A 22 -9.51 24.69 9.41
N HIS A 23 -9.26 24.82 8.10
CA HIS A 23 -8.50 23.82 7.35
C HIS A 23 -7.02 23.86 7.77
N PRO A 24 -6.25 22.75 7.65
CA PRO A 24 -4.88 22.70 8.13
C PRO A 24 -3.99 23.78 7.50
N ASP A 25 -4.17 24.01 6.20
CA ASP A 25 -3.42 24.98 5.40
C ASP A 25 -4.22 26.26 5.11
N GLY A 26 -5.38 26.45 5.77
CA GLY A 26 -6.29 27.57 5.49
C GLY A 26 -7.05 27.45 4.17
N GLU A 27 -6.79 26.41 3.37
CA GLU A 27 -7.50 26.08 2.15
C GLU A 27 -7.47 24.57 1.85
N ILE A 28 -8.41 24.11 1.04
CA ILE A 28 -8.49 22.72 0.55
C ILE A 28 -8.79 22.71 -0.94
N PHE A 29 -8.18 21.74 -1.63
CA PHE A 29 -8.43 21.42 -3.02
C PHE A 29 -8.53 19.90 -3.16
N LEU A 30 -9.74 19.40 -3.44
CA LEU A 30 -10.02 17.97 -3.55
C LEU A 30 -10.15 17.59 -5.02
N PHE A 31 -9.17 16.84 -5.53
CA PHE A 31 -9.12 16.35 -6.90
C PHE A 31 -8.48 14.96 -6.96
N GLY A 32 -9.04 14.06 -7.77
CA GLY A 32 -8.50 12.72 -8.01
C GLY A 32 -8.69 11.74 -6.84
N PRO A 33 -8.04 10.56 -6.93
CA PRO A 33 -8.14 9.53 -5.91
C PRO A 33 -7.33 9.89 -4.66
N GLY A 34 -7.84 9.51 -3.49
CA GLY A 34 -7.14 9.72 -2.22
C GLY A 34 -8.08 9.91 -1.05
N THR A 35 -7.48 10.04 0.13
CA THR A 35 -8.15 10.47 1.36
C THR A 35 -7.54 11.79 1.80
N PHE A 36 -8.38 12.73 2.19
CA PHE A 36 -8.00 14.09 2.52
C PHE A 36 -8.54 14.46 3.89
N ASP A 37 -7.68 15.07 4.71
CA ASP A 37 -8.07 15.62 6.00
C ASP A 37 -8.61 17.05 5.83
N VAL A 38 -9.87 17.24 6.22
CA VAL A 38 -10.56 18.53 6.07
C VAL A 38 -11.26 18.93 7.37
N ALA A 39 -11.46 20.23 7.55
CA ALA A 39 -12.34 20.71 8.60
C ALA A 39 -13.80 20.42 8.22
N ARG A 40 -14.63 20.17 9.24
CA ARG A 40 -16.06 19.93 9.07
C ARG A 40 -16.79 21.27 8.87
N THR A 41 -16.59 21.89 7.71
CA THR A 41 -17.23 23.15 7.31
C THR A 41 -18.61 22.90 6.67
N PRO A 42 -19.49 23.91 6.59
CA PRO A 42 -20.78 23.77 5.93
C PRO A 42 -20.69 23.31 4.47
N ALA A 43 -19.64 23.72 3.73
CA ALA A 43 -19.43 23.27 2.36
C ALA A 43 -19.06 21.78 2.29
N VAL A 44 -18.16 21.32 3.17
CA VAL A 44 -17.82 19.89 3.25
C VAL A 44 -19.06 19.06 3.61
N GLU A 45 -19.87 19.51 4.59
CA GLU A 45 -21.10 18.83 4.96
C GLU A 45 -22.14 18.79 3.84
N ALA A 46 -22.26 19.85 3.04
CA ALA A 46 -23.14 19.85 1.88
C ALA A 46 -22.71 18.81 0.83
N ARG A 47 -21.40 18.59 0.67
CA ARG A 47 -20.84 17.65 -0.32
C ARG A 47 -20.95 16.21 0.15
N LEU A 48 -20.81 15.98 1.45
CA LEU A 48 -21.14 14.69 2.08
C LEU A 48 -22.62 14.35 1.90
N ARG A 49 -23.52 15.32 2.12
CA ARG A 49 -24.97 15.14 1.91
C ARG A 49 -25.35 14.86 0.46
N ASN A 50 -24.71 15.54 -0.48
CA ASN A 50 -24.95 15.34 -1.91
C ASN A 50 -24.27 14.09 -2.47
N GLY A 51 -23.46 13.37 -1.67
CA GLY A 51 -22.75 12.16 -2.09
C GLY A 51 -21.52 12.41 -2.97
N SER A 52 -21.10 13.65 -3.19
CA SER A 52 -19.86 13.97 -3.92
C SER A 52 -18.61 13.64 -3.10
N LEU A 53 -18.73 13.70 -1.77
CA LEU A 53 -17.71 13.25 -0.83
C LEU A 53 -18.24 12.09 0.01
N VAL A 54 -17.34 11.20 0.39
CA VAL A 54 -17.61 10.07 1.28
C VAL A 54 -16.71 10.20 2.49
N MET A 55 -17.29 10.21 3.69
CA MET A 55 -16.54 10.20 4.93
C MET A 55 -15.84 8.85 5.09
N VAL A 56 -14.55 8.89 5.43
CA VAL A 56 -13.75 7.72 5.73
C VAL A 56 -13.51 7.72 7.23
N GLU A 57 -13.83 6.63 7.92
CA GLU A 57 -13.42 6.49 9.32
C GLU A 57 -11.89 6.50 9.34
N PRO A 58 -11.26 7.35 10.17
CA PRO A 58 -9.82 7.31 10.33
C PRO A 58 -9.49 5.93 10.86
N THR A 59 -8.98 5.05 10.00
CA THR A 59 -8.40 3.81 10.46
C THR A 59 -7.21 4.25 11.30
N ALA A 60 -7.33 4.11 12.62
CA ALA A 60 -6.21 4.33 13.51
C ALA A 60 -5.10 3.42 12.97
N ALA A 61 -4.07 4.01 12.38
CA ALA A 61 -2.90 3.27 11.94
C ALA A 61 -2.45 2.40 13.13
N PRO A 62 -2.21 1.09 12.94
CA PRO A 62 -1.66 0.28 14.01
C PRO A 62 -0.38 0.97 14.48
N ALA A 63 -0.30 1.20 15.80
CA ALA A 63 0.82 1.88 16.43
C ALA A 63 2.17 1.37 15.88
N PRO A 64 3.19 2.23 15.75
CA PRO A 64 4.52 1.80 15.34
C PRO A 64 4.98 0.71 16.32
N VAL A 65 5.22 -0.50 15.81
CA VAL A 65 5.88 -1.57 16.56
C VAL A 65 7.37 -1.24 16.68
N ASP A 66 7.69 -0.18 17.41
CA ASP A 66 9.04 0.11 17.87
C ASP A 66 9.33 -0.76 19.11
N LYS A 67 9.61 -2.04 18.85
CA LYS A 67 10.38 -2.94 19.73
C LYS A 67 11.25 -3.87 18.90
N LEU A 68 12.18 -3.29 18.16
CA LEU A 68 13.45 -3.96 17.91
C LEU A 68 14.20 -4.01 19.26
N LYS A 69 13.96 -5.07 20.03
CA LYS A 69 15.04 -5.57 20.89
C LYS A 69 16.10 -6.12 19.92
N PRO A 70 17.36 -5.65 19.95
CA PRO A 70 18.41 -6.34 19.21
C PRO A 70 18.46 -7.76 19.76
N VAL A 71 18.17 -8.73 18.89
CA VAL A 71 18.50 -10.12 19.15
C VAL A 71 20.01 -10.14 19.34
N ALA A 72 20.45 -10.28 20.59
CA ALA A 72 21.82 -10.61 20.89
C ALA A 72 22.16 -11.87 20.08
N ALA A 73 23.25 -11.77 19.34
CA ALA A 73 23.80 -12.86 18.56
C ALA A 73 24.04 -14.07 19.47
N ASP A 74 23.22 -15.09 19.31
CA ASP A 74 23.55 -16.47 19.69
C ASP A 74 23.55 -17.27 18.38
N PHE A 75 24.64 -17.11 17.63
CA PHE A 75 24.93 -17.88 16.44
C PHE A 75 25.86 -19.01 16.85
N GLU A 76 25.37 -19.91 17.70
CA GLU A 76 26.04 -21.16 18.02
C GLU A 76 26.05 -22.07 16.79
N GLN A 77 27.24 -22.57 16.53
CA GLN A 77 27.68 -23.28 15.34
C GLN A 77 27.04 -24.68 15.25
N GLY A 78 26.66 -25.10 14.04
CA GLY A 78 26.20 -26.48 13.85
C GLY A 78 25.67 -26.84 12.46
N ILE A 79 26.37 -26.47 11.38
CA ILE A 79 26.14 -27.10 10.07
C ILE A 79 27.21 -28.17 9.83
N GLU A 80 26.94 -29.32 10.41
CA GLU A 80 27.60 -30.58 10.11
C GLU A 80 27.22 -31.01 8.68
N LYS A 81 28.15 -30.75 7.77
CA LYS A 81 28.60 -31.65 6.69
C LYS A 81 27.52 -32.54 6.04
N VAL A 82 26.93 -32.06 4.94
CA VAL A 82 26.28 -32.94 3.94
C VAL A 82 27.23 -33.11 2.76
N GLU A 83 28.14 -34.06 2.89
CA GLU A 83 29.01 -34.52 1.81
C GLU A 83 28.20 -35.39 0.84
N ALA A 84 28.45 -35.17 -0.44
CA ALA A 84 27.57 -35.51 -1.56
C ALA A 84 27.72 -36.95 -2.07
N ALA A 85 26.60 -37.57 -2.48
CA ALA A 85 26.54 -38.64 -3.48
C ALA A 85 25.09 -38.92 -3.94
N PRO A 86 24.83 -39.57 -5.10
CA PRO A 86 25.44 -39.44 -6.42
C PRO A 86 24.40 -39.07 -7.50
N ARG A 87 24.84 -38.37 -8.57
CA ARG A 87 23.99 -38.07 -9.75
C ARG A 87 23.69 -39.34 -10.56
N ARG A 88 22.53 -39.95 -10.34
CA ARG A 88 21.93 -40.92 -11.27
C ARG A 88 21.44 -40.20 -12.54
N LYS A 89 22.18 -40.29 -13.64
CA LYS A 89 21.62 -40.09 -14.99
C LYS A 89 21.39 -41.46 -15.62
N LYS A 90 20.12 -41.80 -15.84
CA LYS A 90 19.67 -42.94 -16.68
C LYS A 90 19.46 -42.44 -18.14
N PRO A 91 19.34 -43.36 -19.12
CA PRO A 91 20.19 -43.38 -20.31
C PRO A 91 19.57 -42.76 -21.58
N ALA A 92 20.40 -42.66 -22.62
CA ALA A 92 20.10 -42.26 -23.99
C ALA A 92 19.01 -43.10 -24.68
N PRO A 93 18.46 -42.60 -25.80
CA PRO A 93 18.61 -43.38 -27.04
C PRO A 93 19.16 -42.58 -28.23
N ALA A 94 19.97 -43.28 -29.03
CA ALA A 94 20.58 -42.83 -30.28
C ALA A 94 19.57 -42.79 -31.44
N ARG A 95 19.74 -41.85 -32.38
CA ARG A 95 19.22 -42.02 -33.75
C ARG A 95 19.98 -41.19 -34.80
N ASN A 96 20.91 -41.89 -35.45
CA ASN A 96 21.45 -41.79 -36.81
C ASN A 96 20.82 -40.78 -37.79
N LYS A 97 21.66 -39.95 -38.44
CA LYS A 97 21.44 -39.44 -39.81
C LYS A 97 22.77 -39.46 -40.57
N GLY A 98 22.74 -40.12 -41.73
CA GLY A 98 23.89 -40.52 -42.54
C GLY A 98 24.64 -39.39 -43.22
N GLY A 99 25.86 -39.76 -43.65
CA GLY A 99 26.74 -38.97 -44.49
C GLY A 99 26.20 -38.82 -45.91
N LEU A 100 26.51 -37.66 -46.49
CA LEU A 100 26.62 -37.43 -47.92
C LEU A 100 28.09 -37.60 -48.32
#